data_AF-A0A8S8Y4Y4-F1
#
_entry.id   AF-A0A8S8Y4Y4-F1
#
_cell.length_a   1.000
_cell.length_b   1.000
_cell.length_c   1.000
_cell.angle_alpha   90.00
_cell.angle_beta   90.00
_cell.angle_gamma   90.00
#
_symmetry.space_group_name_H-M   'P 1'
#
loop_
_entity.id
_entity.type
_entity.pdbx_description
1 polymer ?
#
loop_
_entity_poly.entity_id
_entity_poly.type
_entity_poly.pdbx_seq_one_letter_code
_entity_poly.pdbx_strand_id
1 'polypeptide(L)'
;MWTPEGWPETQPLPEASVEGIGKVLDAWQGLTMNEGIVASAMKQTVMEGIQDGVLIGEVWLEGTSTDVIVSALEDHNGSTEERLLAAEIIRLAVTEPHEDSIGLRIEAKGSPEQREDRCIRIMPSATCGDVLTAFWPTHGWEALGVLGLEGEDARTIWEGQLDRPKPFGKFLKGLDQAKALAQQKARFPPHENSGTASVMIHDYIVAGLTQGMGSVERNATSRHATLDEAAASWAWLVAVGRSGGQEWHFETNARDRGGVWAVPTGELWALGKQLLDANDEDVDELQQAWNAAFERLKTTTGEA
;
A
#
# COMPACT_ATOMS: atom_id res chain seq x y z
N MET A 1 -35.25 -5.08 -27.26
CA MET A 1 -35.20 -4.68 -25.84
C MET A 1 -33.73 -4.50 -25.52
N TRP A 2 -33.35 -3.39 -24.89
CA TRP A 2 -31.94 -3.14 -24.57
C TRP A 2 -31.52 -3.98 -23.35
N THR A 3 -30.31 -4.53 -23.39
CA THR A 3 -29.65 -5.22 -22.27
C THR A 3 -28.29 -4.58 -22.04
N PRO A 4 -27.75 -4.62 -20.80
CA PRO A 4 -26.38 -4.21 -20.54
C PRO A 4 -25.39 -5.00 -21.40
N GLU A 5 -24.23 -4.41 -21.64
CA GLU A 5 -23.11 -5.14 -22.24
C GLU A 5 -22.71 -6.30 -21.33
N GLY A 6 -22.38 -7.46 -21.90
CA GLY A 6 -22.02 -8.67 -21.13
C GLY A 6 -23.20 -9.47 -20.59
N TRP A 7 -24.44 -8.97 -20.68
CA TRP A 7 -25.62 -9.73 -20.25
C TRP A 7 -25.81 -11.02 -21.08
N PRO A 8 -26.07 -12.19 -20.48
CA PRO A 8 -26.17 -13.44 -21.23
C PRO A 8 -27.37 -13.46 -22.18
N GLU A 9 -27.15 -13.80 -23.45
CA GLU A 9 -28.24 -13.88 -24.45
C GLU A 9 -29.32 -14.90 -24.10
N THR A 10 -28.96 -15.92 -23.32
CA THR A 10 -29.86 -16.98 -22.88
C THR A 10 -30.67 -16.61 -21.63
N GLN A 11 -30.34 -15.49 -20.97
CA GLN A 11 -30.98 -15.08 -19.73
C GLN A 11 -32.01 -13.97 -19.99
N PRO A 12 -33.30 -14.19 -19.68
CA PRO A 12 -34.28 -13.13 -19.79
C PRO A 12 -33.97 -12.00 -18.79
N LEU A 13 -34.38 -10.78 -19.13
CA LEU A 13 -34.31 -9.68 -18.17
C LEU A 13 -35.20 -9.97 -16.94
N PRO A 14 -34.78 -9.51 -15.75
CA PRO A 14 -35.60 -9.63 -14.55
C PRO A 14 -37.00 -9.02 -14.74
N GLU A 15 -38.00 -9.60 -14.08
CA GLU A 15 -39.40 -9.13 -14.16
C GLU A 15 -39.51 -7.65 -13.79
N ALA A 16 -38.78 -7.21 -12.76
CA ALA A 16 -38.70 -5.80 -12.36
C ALA A 16 -38.22 -4.87 -13.49
N SER A 17 -37.27 -5.32 -14.32
CA SER A 17 -36.81 -4.55 -15.49
C SER A 17 -37.91 -4.45 -16.55
N VAL A 18 -38.63 -5.56 -16.81
CA VAL A 18 -39.72 -5.62 -17.82
C VAL A 18 -40.91 -4.76 -17.41
N GLU A 19 -41.37 -4.88 -16.16
CA GLU A 19 -42.43 -4.03 -15.60
C GLU A 19 -42.05 -2.56 -15.64
N GLY A 20 -40.80 -2.26 -15.29
CA GLY A 20 -40.30 -0.90 -15.30
C GLY A 20 -40.28 -0.31 -16.73
N ILE A 21 -39.87 -1.07 -17.74
CA ILE A 21 -39.96 -0.64 -19.15
C ILE A 21 -41.43 -0.33 -19.51
N GLY A 22 -42.38 -1.16 -19.07
CA GLY A 22 -43.81 -0.92 -19.25
C GLY A 22 -44.24 0.44 -18.70
N LYS A 23 -43.84 0.77 -17.46
CA LYS A 23 -44.12 2.07 -16.84
C LYS A 23 -43.53 3.25 -17.61
N VAL A 24 -42.33 3.09 -18.17
CA VAL A 24 -41.68 4.12 -19.02
C VAL A 24 -42.49 4.32 -20.31
N LEU A 25 -42.94 3.24 -20.96
CA LEU A 25 -43.78 3.31 -22.16
C LEU A 25 -45.14 3.94 -21.88
N ASP A 26 -45.79 3.59 -20.77
CA ASP A 26 -47.07 4.16 -20.37
C ASP A 26 -46.96 5.67 -20.11
N ALA A 27 -45.89 6.11 -19.43
CA ALA A 27 -45.63 7.53 -19.19
C ALA A 27 -45.40 8.32 -20.49
N TRP A 28 -44.66 7.72 -21.43
CA TRP A 28 -44.44 8.30 -22.75
C TRP A 28 -45.74 8.43 -23.55
N GLN A 29 -46.52 7.35 -23.66
CA GLN A 29 -47.80 7.33 -24.37
C GLN A 29 -48.83 8.26 -23.72
N GLY A 30 -48.79 8.38 -22.39
CA GLY A 30 -49.59 9.32 -21.61
C GLY A 30 -49.15 10.77 -21.70
N LEU A 31 -48.11 11.08 -22.50
CA LEU A 31 -47.55 12.42 -22.69
C LEU A 31 -47.04 13.07 -21.39
N THR A 32 -46.71 12.27 -20.37
CA THR A 32 -46.13 12.75 -19.11
C THR A 32 -44.60 12.71 -19.11
N MET A 33 -44.00 12.15 -20.17
CA MET A 33 -42.55 12.07 -20.39
C MET A 33 -42.18 12.51 -21.81
N ASN A 34 -41.07 13.25 -21.94
CA ASN A 34 -40.54 13.68 -23.22
C ASN A 34 -39.91 12.52 -24.00
N GLU A 35 -40.17 12.43 -25.31
CA GLU A 35 -39.57 11.45 -26.23
C GLU A 35 -38.03 11.35 -26.08
N GLY A 36 -37.37 12.51 -26.00
CA GLY A 36 -35.90 12.59 -25.99
C GLY A 36 -35.23 11.91 -24.80
N ILE A 37 -35.96 11.55 -23.74
CA ILE A 37 -35.43 10.85 -22.56
C ILE A 37 -35.91 9.41 -22.43
N VAL A 38 -36.78 8.93 -23.32
CA VAL A 38 -37.35 7.58 -23.26
C VAL A 38 -36.25 6.52 -23.27
N ALA A 39 -35.29 6.64 -24.19
CA ALA A 39 -34.22 5.67 -24.33
C ALA A 39 -33.33 5.59 -23.08
N SER A 40 -32.95 6.73 -22.50
CA SER A 40 -32.15 6.77 -21.26
C SER A 40 -32.94 6.25 -20.06
N ALA A 41 -34.24 6.58 -19.98
CA ALA A 41 -35.12 6.06 -18.93
C ALA A 41 -35.24 4.53 -19.02
N MET A 42 -35.44 3.97 -20.22
CA MET A 42 -35.48 2.52 -20.43
C MET A 42 -34.19 1.84 -19.97
N LYS A 43 -33.02 2.35 -20.38
CA LYS A 43 -31.73 1.81 -19.96
C LYS A 43 -31.58 1.83 -18.44
N GLN A 44 -31.87 2.98 -17.82
CA GLN A 44 -31.79 3.15 -16.38
C GLN A 44 -32.69 2.13 -15.69
N THR A 45 -33.94 2.00 -16.12
CA THR A 45 -34.88 1.03 -15.55
C THR A 45 -34.43 -0.41 -15.69
N VAL A 46 -33.83 -0.79 -16.82
CA VAL A 46 -33.25 -2.14 -16.99
C VAL A 46 -32.16 -2.37 -15.95
N MET A 47 -31.19 -1.46 -15.84
CA MET A 47 -30.08 -1.55 -14.87
C MET A 47 -30.57 -1.52 -13.42
N GLU A 48 -31.60 -0.73 -13.10
CA GLU A 48 -32.21 -0.70 -11.77
C GLU A 48 -32.91 -2.00 -11.41
N GLY A 49 -33.34 -2.78 -12.41
CA GLY A 49 -34.04 -4.04 -12.22
C GLY A 49 -33.14 -5.26 -12.02
N ILE A 50 -31.83 -5.14 -12.27
CA ILE A 50 -30.86 -6.24 -12.11
C ILE A 50 -30.64 -6.58 -10.64
N GLN A 51 -30.62 -7.88 -10.33
CA GLN A 51 -30.59 -8.41 -8.97
C GLN A 51 -29.28 -9.11 -8.61
N ASP A 52 -28.55 -9.62 -9.61
CA ASP A 52 -27.35 -10.43 -9.39
C ASP A 52 -26.14 -9.92 -10.20
N GLY A 53 -24.95 -10.32 -9.77
CA GLY A 53 -23.67 -9.98 -10.41
C GLY A 53 -23.19 -8.57 -10.06
N VAL A 54 -22.44 -7.97 -10.98
CA VAL A 54 -21.84 -6.64 -10.83
C VAL A 54 -22.14 -5.80 -12.07
N LEU A 55 -22.63 -4.57 -11.85
CA LEU A 55 -22.78 -3.56 -12.89
C LEU A 55 -21.71 -2.48 -12.73
N ILE A 56 -20.84 -2.33 -13.72
CA ILE A 56 -19.85 -1.25 -13.80
C ILE A 56 -20.25 -0.36 -14.96
N GLY A 57 -20.82 0.81 -14.65
CA GLY A 57 -21.46 1.66 -15.65
C GLY A 57 -22.64 0.97 -16.35
N GLU A 58 -22.50 0.69 -17.64
CA GLU A 58 -23.48 -0.06 -18.46
C GLU A 58 -23.04 -1.51 -18.76
N VAL A 59 -21.92 -1.96 -18.17
CA VAL A 59 -21.38 -3.32 -18.35
C VAL A 59 -21.80 -4.20 -17.18
N TRP A 60 -22.44 -5.33 -17.48
CA TRP A 60 -22.76 -6.37 -16.51
C TRP A 60 -21.73 -7.48 -16.55
N LEU A 61 -21.31 -7.93 -15.37
CA LEU A 61 -20.38 -9.03 -15.16
C LEU A 61 -20.98 -10.02 -14.15
N GLU A 62 -20.64 -11.29 -14.30
CA GLU A 62 -20.90 -12.30 -13.27
C GLU A 62 -20.17 -11.96 -11.95
N GLY A 63 -19.01 -11.29 -12.05
CA GLY A 63 -18.25 -10.81 -10.90
C GLY A 63 -17.32 -11.85 -10.28
N THR A 64 -17.06 -12.96 -10.95
CA THR A 64 -16.29 -14.11 -10.43
C THR A 64 -14.82 -14.12 -10.87
N SER A 65 -14.43 -13.24 -11.79
CA SER A 65 -13.05 -13.16 -12.32
C SER A 65 -12.45 -11.78 -12.08
N THR A 66 -11.34 -11.75 -11.32
CA THR A 66 -10.59 -10.53 -11.03
C THR A 66 -10.14 -9.82 -12.31
N ASP A 67 -9.56 -10.55 -13.27
CA ASP A 67 -9.05 -9.98 -14.53
C ASP A 67 -10.14 -9.29 -15.35
N VAL A 68 -11.33 -9.89 -15.43
CA VAL A 68 -12.47 -9.31 -16.15
C VAL A 68 -12.95 -8.02 -15.47
N ILE A 69 -12.99 -8.00 -14.13
CA ILE A 69 -13.37 -6.81 -13.37
C ILE A 69 -12.30 -5.72 -13.51
N VAL A 70 -11.01 -6.07 -13.53
CA VAL A 70 -9.91 -5.12 -13.79
C VAL A 70 -10.13 -4.42 -15.13
N SER A 71 -10.42 -5.17 -16.20
CA SER A 71 -10.68 -4.58 -17.52
C SER A 71 -11.90 -3.65 -17.50
N ALA A 72 -12.97 -4.02 -16.81
CA ALA A 72 -14.15 -3.17 -16.70
C ALA A 72 -13.91 -1.87 -15.88
N LEU A 73 -12.92 -1.87 -14.99
CA LEU A 73 -12.51 -0.70 -14.21
C LEU A 73 -11.46 0.17 -14.92
N GLU A 74 -11.12 -0.09 -16.20
CA GLU A 74 -10.06 0.64 -16.92
C GLU A 74 -10.28 2.15 -16.98
N ASP A 75 -11.53 2.57 -17.18
CA ASP A 75 -11.93 3.97 -17.27
C ASP A 75 -12.13 4.64 -15.90
N HIS A 76 -12.09 3.87 -14.81
CA HIS A 76 -12.20 4.39 -13.45
C HIS A 76 -10.86 4.92 -12.95
N ASN A 77 -10.89 6.07 -12.27
CA ASN A 77 -9.69 6.68 -11.71
C ASN A 77 -9.09 5.82 -10.57
N GLY A 78 -7.80 5.53 -10.67
CA GLY A 78 -7.02 4.74 -9.70
C GLY A 78 -5.71 4.26 -10.32
N SER A 79 -4.71 3.97 -9.50
CA SER A 79 -3.48 3.28 -9.95
C SER A 79 -3.78 1.84 -10.39
N THR A 80 -2.83 1.20 -11.07
CA THR A 80 -2.92 -0.23 -11.43
C THR A 80 -3.14 -1.11 -10.20
N GLU A 81 -2.46 -0.84 -9.10
CA GLU A 81 -2.63 -1.57 -7.83
C GLU A 81 -3.97 -1.29 -7.17
N GLU A 82 -4.45 -0.03 -7.19
CA GLU A 82 -5.80 0.31 -6.69
C GLU A 82 -6.86 -0.43 -7.48
N ARG A 83 -6.71 -0.52 -8.81
CA ARG A 83 -7.64 -1.22 -9.69
C ARG A 83 -7.63 -2.73 -9.46
N LEU A 84 -6.45 -3.33 -9.32
CA LEU A 84 -6.30 -4.75 -9.01
C LEU A 84 -6.97 -5.09 -7.67
N LEU A 85 -6.69 -4.30 -6.63
CA LEU A 85 -7.26 -4.50 -5.31
C LEU A 85 -8.78 -4.26 -5.31
N ALA A 86 -9.27 -3.25 -6.04
CA ALA A 86 -10.70 -2.98 -6.18
C ALA A 86 -11.41 -4.11 -6.95
N ALA A 87 -10.77 -4.69 -7.96
CA ALA A 87 -11.33 -5.83 -8.67
C ALA A 87 -11.42 -7.06 -7.78
N GLU A 88 -10.38 -7.32 -6.97
CA GLU A 88 -10.40 -8.45 -6.05
C GLU A 88 -11.44 -8.28 -4.94
N ILE A 89 -11.57 -7.07 -4.38
CA ILE A 89 -12.56 -6.82 -3.33
C ILE A 89 -14.00 -6.95 -3.85
N ILE A 90 -14.26 -6.56 -5.11
CA ILE A 90 -15.55 -6.78 -5.78
C ILE A 90 -15.78 -8.28 -5.99
N ARG A 91 -14.76 -9.01 -6.47
CA ARG A 91 -14.88 -10.46 -6.69
C ARG A 91 -15.23 -11.17 -5.40
N LEU A 92 -14.53 -10.86 -4.31
CA LEU A 92 -14.80 -11.38 -2.98
C LEU A 92 -16.22 -11.04 -2.51
N ALA A 93 -16.66 -9.80 -2.67
CA ALA A 93 -18.03 -9.39 -2.30
C ALA A 93 -19.12 -10.17 -3.06
N VAL A 94 -18.82 -10.68 -4.26
CA VAL A 94 -19.72 -11.57 -5.03
C VAL A 94 -19.60 -13.02 -4.60
N THR A 95 -18.39 -13.55 -4.45
CA THR A 95 -18.16 -14.98 -4.18
C THR A 95 -18.34 -15.36 -2.71
N GLU A 96 -18.14 -14.40 -1.81
CA GLU A 96 -18.19 -14.55 -0.35
C GLU A 96 -19.01 -13.39 0.25
N PRO A 97 -20.33 -13.30 -0.03
CA PRO A 97 -21.10 -12.10 0.31
C PRO A 97 -21.17 -11.85 1.83
N HIS A 98 -20.92 -10.61 2.22
CA HIS A 98 -21.13 -10.13 3.59
C HIS A 98 -22.41 -9.29 3.69
N GLU A 99 -23.18 -9.42 4.78
CA GLU A 99 -24.49 -8.74 4.96
C GLU A 99 -24.41 -7.22 4.73
N ASP A 100 -23.36 -6.55 5.23
CA ASP A 100 -23.12 -5.11 5.05
C ASP A 100 -22.65 -4.69 3.64
N SER A 101 -22.49 -5.63 2.73
CA SER A 101 -21.89 -5.39 1.39
C SER A 101 -22.76 -5.86 0.22
N ILE A 102 -23.86 -6.57 0.50
CA ILE A 102 -24.78 -7.04 -0.53
C ILE A 102 -25.48 -5.82 -1.17
N GLY A 103 -25.51 -5.80 -2.50
CA GLY A 103 -26.23 -4.81 -3.28
C GLY A 103 -25.76 -3.37 -3.12
N LEU A 104 -24.48 -3.16 -2.74
CA LEU A 104 -23.95 -1.80 -2.63
C LEU A 104 -23.91 -1.10 -3.99
N ARG A 105 -24.41 0.14 -3.99
CA ARG A 105 -24.22 1.12 -5.06
C ARG A 105 -23.15 2.12 -4.64
N ILE A 106 -22.08 2.20 -5.43
CA ILE A 106 -20.93 3.06 -5.20
C ILE A 106 -20.99 4.26 -6.13
N GLU A 107 -21.02 5.46 -5.55
CA GLU A 107 -20.95 6.73 -6.26
C GLU A 107 -19.68 7.49 -5.90
N ALA A 108 -19.30 8.48 -6.72
CA ALA A 108 -18.19 9.37 -6.41
C ALA A 108 -18.38 10.10 -5.09
N LYS A 109 -17.43 9.96 -4.14
CA LYS A 109 -17.38 10.73 -2.88
C LYS A 109 -18.66 10.67 -2.02
N GLY A 110 -19.52 9.69 -2.27
CA GLY A 110 -20.74 9.42 -1.48
C GLY A 110 -20.53 8.24 -0.54
N SER A 111 -21.34 8.16 0.51
CA SER A 111 -21.46 6.89 1.24
C SER A 111 -22.06 5.84 0.30
N PRO A 112 -21.58 4.59 0.35
CA PRO A 112 -22.21 3.52 -0.40
C PRO A 112 -23.69 3.40 0.00
N GLU A 113 -24.56 3.26 -0.99
CA GLU A 113 -25.99 3.04 -0.77
C GLU A 113 -26.26 1.53 -0.81
N GLN A 114 -26.70 0.96 0.32
CA GLN A 114 -27.12 -0.43 0.37
C GLN A 114 -28.52 -0.59 -0.19
N ARG A 115 -28.73 -1.66 -0.98
CA ARG A 115 -30.01 -1.95 -1.62
C ARG A 115 -30.38 -3.41 -1.43
N GLU A 116 -31.59 -3.66 -0.93
CA GLU A 116 -32.13 -5.01 -0.76
C GLU A 116 -32.26 -5.72 -2.12
N ASP A 117 -31.75 -6.95 -2.20
CA ASP A 117 -31.89 -7.87 -3.33
C ASP A 117 -31.46 -7.27 -4.69
N ARG A 118 -30.31 -6.58 -4.69
CA ARG A 118 -29.71 -5.96 -5.90
C ARG A 118 -28.27 -6.42 -6.13
N CYS A 119 -27.86 -6.31 -7.39
CA CYS A 119 -26.47 -6.49 -7.79
C CYS A 119 -25.59 -5.38 -7.21
N ILE A 120 -24.29 -5.64 -7.08
CA ILE A 120 -23.30 -4.58 -6.78
C ILE A 120 -23.26 -3.62 -7.97
N ARG A 121 -23.22 -2.32 -7.71
CA ARG A 121 -23.23 -1.31 -8.78
C ARG A 121 -22.16 -0.26 -8.58
N ILE A 122 -21.26 -0.13 -9.54
CA ILE A 122 -20.22 0.89 -9.58
C ILE A 122 -20.60 1.94 -10.62
N MET A 123 -20.89 3.15 -10.16
CA MET A 123 -21.27 4.25 -11.06
C MET A 123 -20.05 4.76 -11.83
N PRO A 124 -20.18 5.23 -13.09
CA PRO A 124 -19.04 5.69 -13.90
C PRO A 124 -18.19 6.80 -13.26
N SER A 125 -18.75 7.55 -12.32
CA SER A 125 -18.05 8.62 -11.61
C SER A 125 -17.21 8.12 -10.42
N ALA A 126 -17.45 6.90 -9.93
CA ALA A 126 -16.74 6.33 -8.79
C ALA A 126 -15.27 6.05 -9.13
N THR A 127 -14.39 6.23 -8.16
CA THR A 127 -12.97 5.86 -8.27
C THR A 127 -12.72 4.47 -7.70
N CYS A 128 -11.60 3.84 -8.05
CA CYS A 128 -11.17 2.59 -7.40
C CYS A 128 -11.04 2.79 -5.88
N GLY A 129 -10.60 3.97 -5.44
CA GLY A 129 -10.55 4.32 -4.01
C GLY A 129 -11.92 4.38 -3.33
N ASP A 130 -12.98 4.79 -4.03
CA ASP A 130 -14.35 4.79 -3.50
C ASP A 130 -14.86 3.35 -3.30
N VAL A 131 -14.58 2.46 -4.28
CA VAL A 131 -14.87 1.02 -4.17
C VAL A 131 -14.13 0.41 -2.98
N LEU A 132 -12.81 0.62 -2.92
CA LEU A 132 -11.99 0.10 -1.82
C LEU A 132 -12.52 0.58 -0.48
N THR A 133 -12.84 1.87 -0.34
CA THR A 133 -13.39 2.44 0.91
C THR A 133 -14.69 1.77 1.33
N ALA A 134 -15.59 1.48 0.38
CA ALA A 134 -16.88 0.89 0.67
C ALA A 134 -16.79 -0.57 1.13
N PHE A 135 -15.91 -1.36 0.52
CA PHE A 135 -15.78 -2.80 0.82
C PHE A 135 -14.65 -3.13 1.81
N TRP A 136 -13.78 -2.17 2.15
CA TRP A 136 -12.65 -2.39 3.08
C TRP A 136 -13.04 -3.04 4.40
N PRO A 137 -14.12 -2.60 5.09
CA PRO A 137 -14.47 -3.16 6.40
C PRO A 137 -14.82 -4.65 6.37
N THR A 138 -15.27 -5.15 5.22
CA THR A 138 -15.83 -6.51 5.09
C THR A 138 -14.90 -7.48 4.35
N HIS A 139 -14.22 -7.04 3.31
CA HIS A 139 -13.38 -7.91 2.45
C HIS A 139 -11.94 -7.40 2.31
N GLY A 140 -11.60 -6.29 2.98
CA GLY A 140 -10.30 -5.65 2.82
C GLY A 140 -9.14 -6.54 3.27
N TRP A 141 -9.35 -7.41 4.26
CA TRP A 141 -8.31 -8.31 4.74
C TRP A 141 -8.00 -9.41 3.72
N GLU A 142 -9.01 -10.13 3.24
CA GLU A 142 -8.83 -11.17 2.22
C GLU A 142 -8.31 -10.58 0.90
N ALA A 143 -8.78 -9.40 0.50
CA ALA A 143 -8.36 -8.75 -0.73
C ALA A 143 -6.85 -8.43 -0.76
N LEU A 144 -6.20 -8.25 0.39
CA LEU A 144 -4.74 -8.05 0.46
C LEU A 144 -3.94 -9.24 -0.10
N GLY A 145 -4.55 -10.44 -0.19
CA GLY A 145 -3.93 -11.62 -0.80
C GLY A 145 -3.47 -11.39 -2.25
N VAL A 146 -4.18 -10.56 -3.02
CA VAL A 146 -3.78 -10.23 -4.40
C VAL A 146 -2.47 -9.43 -4.48
N LEU A 147 -2.07 -8.81 -3.37
CA LEU A 147 -0.79 -8.10 -3.21
C LEU A 147 0.31 -9.00 -2.60
N GLY A 148 0.00 -10.29 -2.39
CA GLY A 148 0.89 -11.26 -1.72
C GLY A 148 1.02 -11.04 -0.22
N LEU A 149 0.02 -10.40 0.42
CA LEU A 149 -0.02 -10.17 1.85
C LEU A 149 -1.06 -11.12 2.47
N GLU A 150 -0.61 -11.99 3.36
CA GLU A 150 -1.46 -13.01 4.00
C GLU A 150 -1.19 -13.08 5.52
N GLY A 151 -2.08 -13.74 6.27
CA GLY A 151 -1.91 -14.01 7.69
C GLY A 151 -2.04 -12.78 8.61
N GLU A 152 -1.39 -12.85 9.77
CA GLU A 152 -1.45 -11.82 10.84
C GLU A 152 -0.85 -10.46 10.41
N ASP A 153 0.16 -10.47 9.53
CA ASP A 153 0.73 -9.24 8.98
C ASP A 153 -0.30 -8.51 8.11
N ALA A 154 -1.00 -9.24 7.24
CA ALA A 154 -2.09 -8.68 6.44
C ALA A 154 -3.23 -8.15 7.31
N ARG A 155 -3.57 -8.87 8.38
CA ARG A 155 -4.59 -8.44 9.35
C ARG A 155 -4.21 -7.11 10.00
N THR A 156 -2.97 -6.99 10.48
CA THR A 156 -2.46 -5.76 11.09
C THR A 156 -2.50 -4.58 10.12
N ILE A 157 -2.13 -4.81 8.85
CA ILE A 157 -2.18 -3.79 7.79
C ILE A 157 -3.62 -3.34 7.53
N TRP A 158 -4.54 -4.30 7.41
CA TRP A 158 -5.97 -4.04 7.20
C TRP A 158 -6.58 -3.25 8.36
N GLU A 159 -6.40 -3.71 9.60
CA GLU A 159 -6.88 -3.03 10.83
C GLU A 159 -6.32 -1.60 10.92
N GLY A 160 -5.02 -1.42 10.64
CA GLY A 160 -4.40 -0.09 10.65
C GLY A 160 -4.99 0.88 9.62
N GLN A 161 -5.34 0.39 8.44
CA GLN A 161 -6.00 1.18 7.40
C GLN A 161 -7.49 1.40 7.71
N LEU A 162 -8.16 0.46 8.40
CA LEU A 162 -9.54 0.59 8.86
C LEU A 162 -9.67 1.66 9.98
N ASP A 163 -8.79 1.61 10.99
CA ASP A 163 -8.80 2.52 12.14
C ASP A 163 -8.34 3.93 11.80
N ARG A 164 -7.36 4.05 10.90
CA ARG A 164 -6.74 5.33 10.52
C ARG A 164 -6.66 5.45 9.00
N PRO A 165 -7.80 5.62 8.33
CA PRO A 165 -7.89 5.57 6.88
C PRO A 165 -7.06 6.66 6.22
N LYS A 166 -6.21 6.22 5.29
CA LYS A 166 -5.49 7.08 4.34
C LYS A 166 -6.12 6.91 2.96
N PRO A 167 -5.99 7.89 2.04
CA PRO A 167 -6.31 7.65 0.64
C PRO A 167 -5.56 6.41 0.12
N PHE A 168 -6.24 5.51 -0.59
CA PHE A 168 -5.69 4.20 -0.99
C PHE A 168 -4.40 4.31 -1.80
N GLY A 169 -4.32 5.23 -2.76
CA GLY A 169 -3.06 5.49 -3.48
C GLY A 169 -1.88 5.89 -2.58
N LYS A 170 -2.12 6.57 -1.44
CA LYS A 170 -1.08 6.86 -0.44
C LYS A 170 -0.77 5.65 0.43
N PHE A 171 -1.77 4.86 0.77
CA PHE A 171 -1.64 3.63 1.53
C PHE A 171 -0.78 2.60 0.78
N LEU A 172 -1.15 2.28 -0.47
CA LEU A 172 -0.43 1.33 -1.32
C LEU A 172 1.02 1.74 -1.58
N LYS A 173 1.23 3.01 -1.96
CA LYS A 173 2.59 3.56 -2.09
C LYS A 173 3.39 3.44 -0.78
N GLY A 174 2.74 3.53 0.37
CA GLY A 174 3.37 3.33 1.67
C GLY A 174 3.77 1.87 1.91
N LEU A 175 2.96 0.91 1.48
CA LEU A 175 3.28 -0.52 1.54
C LEU A 175 4.49 -0.86 0.67
N ASP A 176 4.54 -0.36 -0.57
CA ASP A 176 5.68 -0.59 -1.46
C ASP A 176 6.97 -0.02 -0.88
N GLN A 177 6.89 1.19 -0.33
CA GLN A 177 8.03 1.82 0.34
C GLN A 177 8.48 1.02 1.56
N ALA A 178 7.55 0.49 2.36
CA ALA A 178 7.87 -0.34 3.51
C ALA A 178 8.53 -1.66 3.09
N LYS A 179 7.99 -2.33 2.06
CA LYS A 179 8.54 -3.57 1.50
C LYS A 179 9.93 -3.37 0.91
N ALA A 180 10.11 -2.33 0.09
CA ALA A 180 11.41 -1.98 -0.47
C ALA A 180 12.44 -1.66 0.64
N LEU A 181 12.01 -0.92 1.67
CA LEU A 181 12.86 -0.62 2.81
C LEU A 181 13.25 -1.87 3.60
N ALA A 182 12.32 -2.80 3.82
CA ALA A 182 12.58 -4.06 4.51
C ALA A 182 13.58 -4.93 3.71
N GLN A 183 13.41 -5.01 2.39
CA GLN A 183 14.34 -5.71 1.50
C GLN A 183 15.74 -5.10 1.52
N GLN A 184 15.85 -3.77 1.49
CA GLN A 184 17.14 -3.08 1.62
C GLN A 184 17.79 -3.37 2.98
N LYS A 185 17.02 -3.31 4.07
CA LYS A 185 17.52 -3.60 5.43
C LYS A 185 17.97 -5.05 5.59
N ALA A 186 17.28 -6.00 4.98
CA ALA A 186 17.61 -7.43 5.05
C ALA A 186 18.97 -7.77 4.41
N ARG A 187 19.52 -6.88 3.57
CA ARG A 187 20.88 -7.05 3.01
C ARG A 187 21.98 -6.84 4.04
N PHE A 188 21.69 -6.16 5.15
CA PHE A 188 22.67 -5.92 6.21
C PHE A 188 22.60 -7.03 7.26
N PRO A 189 23.74 -7.66 7.61
CA PRO A 189 23.80 -8.63 8.69
C PRO A 189 23.31 -8.06 10.03
N PRO A 190 22.57 -8.84 10.84
CA PRO A 190 22.11 -8.40 12.16
C PRO A 190 23.27 -8.24 13.16
N HIS A 191 23.09 -7.37 14.14
CA HIS A 191 24.09 -7.02 15.15
C HIS A 191 23.82 -7.65 16.54
N GLU A 192 23.30 -8.87 16.58
CA GLU A 192 22.92 -9.55 17.84
C GLU A 192 24.07 -9.59 18.85
N ASN A 193 23.76 -9.42 20.14
CA ASN A 193 24.71 -9.48 21.27
C ASN A 193 25.92 -8.53 21.18
N SER A 194 25.74 -7.33 20.60
CA SER A 194 26.79 -6.31 20.48
C SER A 194 26.61 -5.16 21.48
N GLY A 195 27.69 -4.42 21.77
CA GLY A 195 27.65 -3.30 22.70
C GLY A 195 26.99 -2.04 22.12
N THR A 196 26.63 -1.10 22.99
CA THR A 196 25.84 0.09 22.64
C THR A 196 26.46 0.91 21.50
N ALA A 197 27.78 1.12 21.50
CA ALA A 197 28.42 1.98 20.52
C ALA A 197 28.44 1.35 19.11
N SER A 198 28.80 0.07 19.01
CA SER A 198 28.81 -0.65 17.73
C SER A 198 27.41 -0.81 17.14
N VAL A 199 26.39 -1.11 17.96
CA VAL A 199 24.98 -1.17 17.53
C VAL A 199 24.50 0.19 17.02
N MET A 200 24.80 1.27 17.75
CA MET A 200 24.37 2.61 17.36
C MET A 200 25.01 3.07 16.04
N ILE A 201 26.29 2.75 15.83
CA ILE A 201 26.99 3.01 14.56
C ILE A 201 26.36 2.19 13.42
N HIS A 202 26.11 0.90 13.64
CA HIS A 202 25.42 0.05 12.67
C HIS A 202 24.08 0.67 12.25
N ASP A 203 23.25 1.03 13.23
CA ASP A 203 21.91 1.56 12.99
C ASP A 203 21.95 2.89 12.23
N TYR A 204 22.92 3.76 12.54
CA TYR A 204 23.11 4.99 11.78
C TYR A 204 23.56 4.74 10.34
N ILE A 205 24.42 3.75 10.09
CA ILE A 205 24.79 3.39 8.72
C ILE A 205 23.56 2.88 7.96
N VAL A 206 22.85 1.90 8.51
CA VAL A 206 21.68 1.30 7.84
C VAL A 206 20.59 2.36 7.63
N ALA A 207 20.28 3.17 8.63
CA ALA A 207 19.30 4.25 8.49
C ALA A 207 19.77 5.33 7.50
N GLY A 208 21.04 5.70 7.52
CA GLY A 208 21.59 6.72 6.61
C GLY A 208 21.53 6.30 5.16
N LEU A 209 21.80 5.01 4.88
CA LEU A 209 21.74 4.41 3.56
C LEU A 209 20.31 4.15 3.06
N THR A 210 19.40 3.75 3.94
CA THR A 210 18.05 3.29 3.53
C THR A 210 16.93 4.33 3.71
N GLN A 211 17.08 5.24 4.68
CA GLN A 211 16.07 6.27 5.01
C GLN A 211 16.54 7.70 4.72
N GLY A 212 17.82 7.86 4.39
CA GLY A 212 18.44 9.12 4.03
C GLY A 212 19.14 9.85 5.19
N MET A 213 20.14 10.65 4.85
CA MET A 213 21.08 11.23 5.80
C MET A 213 20.46 12.25 6.78
N GLY A 214 19.47 13.03 6.35
CA GLY A 214 19.02 14.21 7.10
C GLY A 214 18.31 13.92 8.43
N SER A 215 17.56 12.81 8.52
CA SER A 215 16.95 12.38 9.79
C SER A 215 18.00 11.83 10.75
N VAL A 216 18.97 11.08 10.22
CA VAL A 216 20.05 10.47 11.00
C VAL A 216 21.02 11.51 11.53
N GLU A 217 21.38 12.52 10.71
CA GLU A 217 22.18 13.67 11.14
C GLU A 217 21.54 14.39 12.32
N ARG A 218 20.23 14.67 12.26
CA ARG A 218 19.50 15.31 13.36
C ARG A 218 19.59 14.50 14.66
N ASN A 219 19.49 13.18 14.56
CA ASN A 219 19.61 12.29 15.72
C ASN A 219 21.05 12.23 16.24
N ALA A 220 22.03 12.14 15.34
CA ALA A 220 23.45 12.11 15.68
C ALA A 220 23.90 13.40 16.40
N THR A 221 23.41 14.57 16.01
CA THR A 221 23.75 15.86 16.65
C THR A 221 22.92 16.19 17.90
N SER A 222 22.02 15.29 18.29
CA SER A 222 21.20 15.46 19.50
C SER A 222 22.03 15.21 20.77
N ARG A 223 21.45 15.50 21.96
CA ARG A 223 22.12 15.19 23.22
C ARG A 223 22.08 13.69 23.48
N HIS A 224 23.23 13.11 23.81
CA HIS A 224 23.40 11.70 24.15
C HIS A 224 23.57 11.52 25.65
N ALA A 225 23.13 10.39 26.18
CA ALA A 225 23.15 10.12 27.62
C ALA A 225 24.54 9.68 28.10
N THR A 226 25.33 9.07 27.21
CA THR A 226 26.65 8.52 27.53
C THR A 226 27.73 9.05 26.59
N LEU A 227 28.98 8.98 27.06
CA LEU A 227 30.15 9.32 26.25
C LEU A 227 30.26 8.42 25.01
N ASP A 228 29.89 7.14 25.15
CA ASP A 228 30.01 6.13 24.11
C ASP A 228 28.96 6.36 23.01
N GLU A 229 27.73 6.72 23.37
CA GLU A 229 26.72 7.17 22.40
C GLU A 229 27.17 8.43 21.65
N ALA A 230 27.70 9.43 22.37
CA ALA A 230 28.21 10.66 21.74
C ALA A 230 29.39 10.39 20.80
N ALA A 231 30.31 9.50 21.19
CA ALA A 231 31.43 9.08 20.38
C ALA A 231 30.99 8.26 19.15
N ALA A 232 29.96 7.41 19.28
CA ALA A 232 29.36 6.66 18.18
C ALA A 232 28.72 7.59 17.14
N SER A 233 27.93 8.57 17.57
CA SER A 233 27.37 9.60 16.69
C SER A 233 28.45 10.42 15.99
N TRP A 234 29.51 10.80 16.72
CA TRP A 234 30.63 11.52 16.12
C TRP A 234 31.37 10.67 15.08
N ALA A 235 31.63 9.39 15.39
CA ALA A 235 32.28 8.45 14.49
C ALA A 235 31.53 8.31 13.17
N TRP A 236 30.21 8.16 13.23
CA TRP A 236 29.36 8.11 12.05
C TRP A 236 29.42 9.41 11.24
N LEU A 237 29.26 10.57 11.88
CA LEU A 237 29.32 11.88 11.20
C LEU A 237 30.65 12.09 10.47
N VAL A 238 31.78 11.69 11.07
CA VAL A 238 33.10 11.78 10.43
C VAL A 238 33.19 10.81 9.26
N ALA A 239 32.82 9.54 9.46
CA ALA A 239 32.90 8.49 8.44
C ALA A 239 32.09 8.80 7.17
N VAL A 240 30.92 9.42 7.33
CA VAL A 240 30.02 9.77 6.22
C VAL A 240 30.27 11.18 5.67
N GLY A 241 31.28 11.89 6.17
CA GLY A 241 31.66 13.23 5.69
C GLY A 241 30.68 14.35 6.06
N ARG A 242 29.98 14.21 7.19
CA ARG A 242 28.94 15.15 7.69
C ARG A 242 29.32 15.84 9.01
N SER A 243 30.55 15.68 9.48
CA SER A 243 31.01 16.24 10.77
C SER A 243 31.28 17.76 10.74
N GLY A 244 31.50 18.36 9.57
CA GLY A 244 31.93 19.76 9.45
C GLY A 244 30.91 20.74 10.04
N GLY A 245 31.34 21.55 11.01
CA GLY A 245 30.50 22.53 11.70
C GLY A 245 29.62 21.93 12.79
N GLN A 246 29.73 20.63 13.05
CA GLN A 246 29.00 19.91 14.11
C GLN A 246 29.84 19.70 15.38
N GLU A 247 31.12 20.10 15.38
CA GLU A 247 32.08 19.85 16.46
C GLU A 247 31.58 20.39 17.81
N TRP A 248 30.86 21.51 17.79
CA TRP A 248 30.37 22.18 19.00
C TRP A 248 29.24 21.42 19.71
N HIS A 249 28.62 20.44 19.06
CA HIS A 249 27.63 19.56 19.67
C HIS A 249 28.27 18.48 20.57
N PHE A 250 29.58 18.24 20.44
CA PHE A 250 30.26 17.11 21.06
C PHE A 250 31.44 17.56 21.94
N GLU A 251 31.54 16.94 23.11
CA GLU A 251 32.70 17.13 23.99
C GLU A 251 33.97 16.55 23.38
N THR A 252 35.13 17.09 23.77
CA THR A 252 36.44 16.68 23.22
C THR A 252 36.71 15.19 23.36
N ASN A 253 36.41 14.58 24.51
CA ASN A 253 36.62 13.14 24.72
C ASN A 253 35.76 12.29 23.78
N ALA A 254 34.53 12.72 23.49
CA ALA A 254 33.65 12.03 22.55
C ALA A 254 34.21 12.13 21.13
N ARG A 255 34.74 13.30 20.77
CA ARG A 255 35.35 13.54 19.46
C ARG A 255 36.64 12.75 19.25
N ASP A 256 37.48 12.66 20.28
CA ASP A 256 38.73 11.90 20.23
C ASP A 256 38.45 10.40 20.08
N ARG A 257 37.56 9.84 20.91
CA ARG A 257 37.18 8.42 20.83
C ARG A 257 36.44 8.11 19.53
N GLY A 258 35.45 8.93 19.17
CA GLY A 258 34.71 8.78 17.92
C GLY A 258 35.58 8.97 16.68
N GLY A 259 36.64 9.77 16.75
CA GLY A 259 37.61 9.94 15.67
C GLY A 259 38.38 8.66 15.36
N VAL A 260 38.72 7.87 16.39
CA VAL A 260 39.32 6.54 16.22
C VAL A 260 38.31 5.58 15.60
N TRP A 261 37.08 5.60 16.09
CA TRP A 261 35.99 4.74 15.61
C TRP A 261 35.55 5.07 14.18
N ALA A 262 35.76 6.30 13.72
CA ALA A 262 35.38 6.72 12.37
C ALA A 262 36.07 5.91 11.26
N VAL A 263 37.24 5.32 11.52
CA VAL A 263 37.96 4.51 10.53
C VAL A 263 37.22 3.20 10.21
N PRO A 264 36.96 2.29 11.17
CA PRO A 264 36.16 1.09 10.90
C PRO A 264 34.72 1.43 10.52
N THR A 265 34.15 2.54 11.03
CA THR A 265 32.83 3.03 10.59
C THR A 265 32.82 3.43 9.12
N GLY A 266 33.90 4.04 8.62
CA GLY A 266 34.05 4.40 7.21
C GLY A 266 34.15 3.18 6.30
N GLU A 267 34.81 2.11 6.77
CA GLU A 267 34.85 0.82 6.09
C GLU A 267 33.46 0.19 6.00
N LEU A 268 32.73 0.12 7.11
CA LEU A 268 31.35 -0.36 7.13
C LEU A 268 30.45 0.47 6.23
N TRP A 269 30.58 1.80 6.24
CA TRP A 269 29.83 2.68 5.35
C TRP A 269 30.08 2.37 3.87
N ALA A 270 31.34 2.11 3.49
CA ALA A 270 31.70 1.74 2.13
C ALA A 270 31.16 0.35 1.72
N LEU A 271 31.21 -0.62 2.62
CA LEU A 271 30.62 -1.95 2.41
C LEU A 271 29.10 -1.90 2.34
N GLY A 272 28.47 -1.06 3.15
CA GLY A 272 27.02 -0.88 3.15
C GLY A 272 26.48 -0.31 1.85
N LYS A 273 27.21 0.61 1.23
CA LYS A 273 26.89 1.08 -0.13
C LYS A 273 26.96 -0.05 -1.14
N GLN A 274 28.03 -0.84 -1.09
CA GLN A 274 28.20 -1.99 -1.98
C GLN A 274 27.08 -3.02 -1.79
N LEU A 275 26.68 -3.32 -0.54
CA LEU A 275 25.58 -4.23 -0.24
C LEU A 275 24.26 -3.80 -0.88
N LEU A 276 23.95 -2.50 -0.88
CA LEU A 276 22.74 -1.98 -1.52
C LEU A 276 22.79 -2.05 -3.04
N ASP A 277 23.96 -1.86 -3.65
CA ASP A 277 24.15 -1.84 -5.09
C ASP A 277 24.45 -3.24 -5.68
N ALA A 278 24.69 -4.24 -4.83
CA ALA A 278 25.09 -5.58 -5.23
C ALA A 278 23.97 -6.38 -5.90
N ASN A 279 24.35 -7.22 -6.87
CA ASN A 279 23.48 -8.29 -7.35
C ASN A 279 23.39 -9.40 -6.29
N ASP A 280 22.34 -10.21 -6.36
CA ASP A 280 22.08 -11.24 -5.34
C ASP A 280 23.23 -12.27 -5.20
N GLU A 281 24.00 -12.51 -6.26
CA GLU A 281 25.15 -13.42 -6.27
C GLU A 281 26.34 -12.91 -5.42
N ASP A 282 26.47 -11.59 -5.26
CA ASP A 282 27.60 -10.95 -4.56
C ASP A 282 27.28 -10.62 -3.09
N VAL A 283 26.01 -10.73 -2.68
CA VAL A 283 25.54 -10.33 -1.34
C VAL A 283 26.23 -11.12 -0.24
N ASP A 284 26.37 -12.44 -0.38
CA ASP A 284 26.95 -13.30 0.65
C ASP A 284 28.41 -12.94 0.97
N GLU A 285 29.22 -12.67 -0.06
CA GLU A 285 30.62 -12.26 0.12
C GLU A 285 30.72 -10.88 0.81
N LEU A 286 29.88 -9.93 0.39
CA LEU A 286 29.82 -8.61 1.00
C LEU A 286 29.31 -8.64 2.44
N GLN A 287 28.37 -9.54 2.77
CA GLN A 287 27.92 -9.77 4.14
C GLN A 287 29.02 -10.35 5.03
N GLN A 288 29.85 -11.24 4.51
CA GLN A 288 31.02 -11.74 5.24
C GLN A 288 32.06 -10.63 5.49
N ALA A 289 32.33 -9.81 4.47
CA ALA A 289 33.21 -8.65 4.61
C ALA A 289 32.66 -7.64 5.63
N TRP A 290 31.35 -7.38 5.60
CA TRP A 290 30.65 -6.54 6.58
C TRP A 290 30.83 -7.08 8.00
N ASN A 291 30.56 -8.37 8.23
CA ASN A 291 30.71 -8.98 9.56
C ASN A 291 32.16 -8.87 10.06
N ALA A 292 33.15 -9.09 9.20
CA ALA A 292 34.56 -8.93 9.56
C ALA A 292 34.90 -7.48 9.93
N ALA A 293 34.36 -6.49 9.21
CA ALA A 293 34.52 -5.07 9.53
C ALA A 293 33.78 -4.69 10.82
N PHE A 294 32.63 -5.29 11.08
CA PHE A 294 31.85 -5.07 12.29
C PHE A 294 32.56 -5.63 13.53
N GLU A 295 33.22 -6.78 13.44
CA GLU A 295 34.06 -7.30 14.54
C GLU A 295 35.29 -6.40 14.82
N ARG A 296 35.88 -5.79 13.78
CA ARG A 296 36.91 -4.75 13.98
C ARG A 296 36.34 -3.53 14.70
N LEU A 297 35.13 -3.10 14.35
CA LEU A 297 34.45 -2.01 15.04
C LEU A 297 34.26 -2.36 16.52
N LYS A 298 33.71 -3.53 16.85
CA LYS A 298 33.53 -4.00 18.24
C LYS A 298 34.84 -4.01 19.03
N THR A 299 35.91 -4.50 18.41
CA THR A 299 37.25 -4.50 19.04
C THR A 299 37.72 -3.06 19.33
N THR A 300 37.46 -2.13 18.42
CA THR A 300 37.88 -0.72 18.54
C THR A 300 36.99 0.06 19.53
N THR A 301 35.72 -0.32 19.67
CA THR A 301 34.81 0.26 20.67
C THR A 301 35.06 -0.27 22.08
N GLY A 302 35.76 -1.40 22.20
CA GLY A 302 36.04 -2.10 23.46
C GLY A 302 34.93 -3.06 23.88
N GLU A 303 34.16 -3.56 22.91
CA GLU A 303 32.94 -4.36 23.07
C GLU A 303 33.10 -5.80 22.52
N ALA A 304 34.32 -6.21 22.18
CA ALA A 304 34.69 -7.57 21.76
C ALA A 304 35.41 -8.34 22.87
#